data_AF-A0A4Y7Q245-F1
#
_entry.id   AF-A0A4Y7Q245-F1
#
_cell.length_a   1.000
_cell.length_b   1.000
_cell.length_c   1.000
_cell.angle_alpha   90.00
_cell.angle_beta   90.00
_cell.angle_gamma   90.00
#
_symmetry.space_group_name_H-M   'P 1'
#
loop_
_entity.id
_entity.type
_entity.pdbx_description
1 polymer ?
#
loop_
_entity_poly.entity_id
_entity_poly.type
_entity_poly.pdbx_seq_one_letter_code
_entity_poly.pdbx_strand_id
1 'polypeptide(L)'
;MLTQISQVLRSMKKLRNLSITLQECTDAFHNVAVPNANQQPDIHSVWIDSLHVAVTRRTALGVAKPVYDVLSYLSPSSFVLSLENLVASLAGDFLLDSGGKLFPYGSSITIIASDIMVRLFSWNHFPLLSKLAGGCNVVHTIHVEAPMASIIASRRRDSLKAHPSLRNIRLKHCDELTETDVEVLATYFRDAEDSTGLDSLEIISCRAISERVLLETEDKLGDRFTWRL
;
A
#
# COMPACT_ATOMS: atom_id res chain seq x y z
N MET A 1 -11.57 22.67 8.85
CA MET A 1 -11.20 21.42 9.57
C MET A 1 -9.80 20.95 9.22
N LEU A 2 -9.47 20.68 7.95
CA LEU A 2 -8.13 20.19 7.54
C LEU A 2 -6.98 21.12 7.91
N THR A 3 -7.15 22.44 7.78
CA THR A 3 -6.16 23.44 8.18
C THR A 3 -5.84 23.39 9.67
N GLN A 4 -6.86 23.23 10.52
CA GLN A 4 -6.70 23.10 11.97
C GLN A 4 -5.99 21.79 12.34
N ILE A 5 -6.36 20.67 11.69
CA ILE A 5 -5.70 19.38 11.88
C ILE A 5 -4.22 19.50 11.52
N SER A 6 -3.91 20.09 10.36
CA SER A 6 -2.53 20.30 9.92
C SER A 6 -1.73 21.12 10.93
N GLN A 7 -2.28 22.23 11.43
CA GLN A 7 -1.63 23.08 12.43
C GLN A 7 -1.40 22.36 13.76
N VAL A 8 -2.38 21.59 14.23
CA VAL A 8 -2.27 20.80 15.46
C VAL A 8 -1.19 19.73 15.31
N LEU A 9 -1.21 18.94 14.24
CA LEU A 9 -0.21 17.90 14.00
C LEU A 9 1.20 18.47 13.92
N ARG A 10 1.40 19.60 13.24
CA ARG A 10 2.70 20.28 13.16
C ARG A 10 3.19 20.82 14.52
N SER A 11 2.28 21.09 15.44
CA SER A 11 2.63 21.56 16.79
C SER A 11 3.04 20.41 17.72
N MET A 12 2.76 19.15 17.36
CA MET A 12 3.07 17.96 18.16
C MET A 12 4.53 17.50 17.95
N LYS A 13 5.49 18.19 18.58
CA LYS A 13 6.94 17.91 18.46
C LYS A 13 7.39 16.51 18.92
N LYS A 14 6.53 15.79 19.66
CA LYS A 14 6.80 14.44 20.19
C LYS A 14 5.83 13.39 19.65
N LEU A 15 5.18 13.69 18.51
CA LEU A 15 4.30 12.72 17.87
C LEU A 15 5.13 11.50 17.46
N ARG A 16 4.73 10.32 17.92
CA ARG A 16 5.36 9.05 17.55
C ARG A 16 4.40 8.12 16.83
N ASN A 17 3.12 8.15 17.20
CA ASN A 17 2.09 7.30 16.65
C ASN A 17 0.88 8.16 16.30
N LEU A 18 0.35 7.98 15.10
CA LEU A 18 -0.84 8.68 14.64
C LEU A 18 -1.81 7.67 14.02
N SER A 19 -3.06 7.72 14.44
CA SER A 19 -4.15 6.95 13.82
C SER A 19 -5.27 7.91 13.43
N ILE A 20 -5.73 7.81 12.18
CA ILE A 20 -6.82 8.63 11.63
C ILE A 20 -7.83 7.71 10.99
N THR A 21 -9.09 7.85 11.39
CA THR A 21 -10.22 7.15 10.80
C THR A 21 -11.14 8.14 10.11
N LEU A 22 -11.32 7.95 8.81
CA LEU A 22 -12.31 8.63 7.98
C LEU A 22 -13.47 7.67 7.78
N GLN A 23 -14.65 8.06 8.25
CA GLN A 23 -15.81 7.19 8.29
C GLN A 23 -17.05 7.98 7.89
N GLU A 24 -17.83 7.44 6.95
CA GLU A 24 -19.10 8.03 6.50
C GLU A 24 -18.99 9.49 6.05
N CYS A 25 -17.79 9.93 5.63
CA CYS A 25 -17.59 11.28 5.12
C CYS A 25 -17.92 11.31 3.62
N THR A 26 -19.21 11.48 3.31
CA THR A 26 -19.73 11.43 1.92
C THR A 26 -19.59 12.76 1.18
N ASP A 27 -19.53 13.87 1.91
CA ASP A 27 -19.47 15.20 1.33
C ASP A 27 -18.04 15.50 0.89
N ALA A 28 -17.84 15.58 -0.42
CA ALA A 28 -16.56 16.03 -0.95
C ALA A 28 -16.28 17.45 -0.44
N PHE A 29 -15.03 17.69 -0.07
CA PHE A 29 -14.56 19.02 0.26
C PHE A 29 -14.54 19.91 -0.98
N HIS A 30 -15.69 20.46 -1.35
CA HIS A 30 -15.77 21.50 -2.37
C HIS A 30 -15.13 22.76 -1.78
N ASN A 31 -14.04 23.23 -2.40
CA ASN A 31 -13.34 24.46 -2.06
C ASN A 31 -12.51 24.44 -0.75
N VAL A 32 -11.86 23.33 -0.39
CA VAL A 32 -10.80 23.44 0.62
C VAL A 32 -9.63 24.19 0.00
N ALA A 33 -9.42 25.42 0.51
CA ALA A 33 -8.24 26.20 0.19
C ALA A 33 -7.00 25.35 0.50
N VAL A 34 -6.23 25.06 -0.54
CA VAL A 34 -4.93 24.40 -0.40
C VAL A 34 -4.11 25.25 0.57
N PRO A 35 -3.53 24.67 1.64
CA PRO A 35 -2.66 25.40 2.55
C PRO A 35 -1.62 26.18 1.76
N ASN A 36 -1.34 27.41 2.16
CA ASN A 36 -0.35 28.25 1.49
C ASN A 36 0.98 27.47 1.37
N ALA A 37 1.44 27.23 0.13
CA ALA A 37 2.55 26.33 -0.17
C ALA A 37 3.82 26.69 0.64
N ASN A 38 4.01 27.98 0.93
CA ASN A 38 5.16 28.49 1.69
C ASN A 38 5.19 28.07 3.17
N GLN A 39 4.11 27.48 3.68
CA GLN A 39 4.03 26.99 5.06
C GLN A 39 3.99 25.46 5.15
N GLN A 40 4.05 24.74 4.02
CA GLN A 40 3.99 23.29 4.05
C GLN A 40 5.39 22.72 4.34
N PRO A 41 5.55 21.89 5.39
CA PRO A 41 6.81 21.20 5.61
C PRO A 41 7.13 20.31 4.42
N ASP A 42 8.42 20.07 4.20
CA ASP A 42 8.86 19.18 3.15
C ASP A 42 8.25 17.78 3.32
N ILE A 43 7.96 17.14 2.19
CA ILE A 43 7.40 15.79 2.14
C ILE A 43 8.36 14.84 2.87
N HIS A 44 7.80 13.99 3.75
CA HIS A 44 8.54 13.02 4.56
C HIS A 44 9.64 13.62 5.47
N SER A 45 9.52 14.89 5.87
CA SER A 45 10.51 15.58 6.72
C SER A 45 10.44 15.22 8.21
N VAL A 46 9.29 14.74 8.70
CA VAL A 46 9.09 14.47 10.12
C VAL A 46 8.95 12.98 10.37
N TRP A 47 9.96 12.40 11.00
CA TRP A 47 9.95 10.98 11.35
C TRP A 47 8.98 10.67 12.50
N ILE A 48 8.24 9.56 12.38
CA ILE A 48 7.39 9.00 13.44
C ILE A 48 7.52 7.46 13.45
N ASP A 49 7.12 6.81 14.55
CA ASP A 49 7.14 5.35 14.63
C ASP A 49 6.06 4.75 13.70
N SER A 50 4.80 5.20 13.82
CA SER A 50 3.68 4.61 13.08
C SER A 50 2.62 5.60 12.59
N LEU A 51 2.08 5.33 11.40
CA LEU A 51 0.91 5.98 10.84
C LEU A 51 -0.13 4.95 10.43
N HIS A 52 -1.32 5.02 11.01
CA HIS A 52 -2.47 4.22 10.62
C HIS A 52 -3.55 5.12 10.05
N VAL A 53 -4.00 4.82 8.84
CA VAL A 53 -5.13 5.50 8.21
C VAL A 53 -6.20 4.47 7.88
N ALA A 54 -7.42 4.71 8.34
CA ALA A 54 -8.58 3.90 8.00
C ALA A 54 -9.59 4.75 7.22
N VAL A 55 -10.04 4.25 6.08
CA VAL A 55 -11.06 4.88 5.23
C VAL A 55 -12.19 3.87 5.10
N THR A 56 -13.34 4.20 5.68
CA THR A 56 -14.42 3.24 5.88
C THR A 56 -15.78 3.82 5.48
N ARG A 57 -16.76 2.92 5.28
CA ARG A 57 -18.20 3.23 5.22
C ARG A 57 -18.54 4.36 4.26
N ARG A 58 -18.25 4.16 2.98
CA ARG A 58 -18.61 5.06 1.88
C ARG A 58 -17.98 6.46 1.95
N THR A 59 -16.87 6.61 2.67
CA THR A 59 -16.07 7.83 2.64
C THR A 59 -15.66 8.16 1.21
N ALA A 60 -15.88 9.41 0.79
CA ALA A 60 -15.58 9.87 -0.56
C ALA A 60 -14.07 10.09 -0.76
N LEU A 61 -13.58 9.82 -1.98
CA LEU A 61 -12.20 10.10 -2.38
C LEU A 61 -11.81 11.57 -2.16
N GLY A 62 -12.75 12.50 -2.41
CA GLY A 62 -12.55 13.93 -2.19
C GLY A 62 -12.34 14.33 -0.72
N VAL A 63 -12.59 13.42 0.23
CA VAL A 63 -12.26 13.60 1.64
C VAL A 63 -10.90 13.00 1.97
N ALA A 64 -10.63 11.79 1.48
CA ALA A 64 -9.40 11.06 1.78
C ALA A 64 -8.14 11.77 1.24
N LYS A 65 -8.17 12.22 -0.03
CA LYS A 65 -6.99 12.80 -0.69
C LYS A 65 -6.46 14.07 0.01
N PRO A 66 -7.30 15.04 0.41
CA PRO A 66 -6.81 16.19 1.17
C PRO A 66 -6.24 15.82 2.55
N VAL A 67 -6.73 14.75 3.19
CA VAL A 67 -6.14 14.24 4.43
C VAL A 67 -4.75 13.68 4.15
N TYR A 68 -4.57 12.95 3.06
CA TYR A 68 -3.26 12.44 2.64
C TYR A 68 -2.25 13.57 2.40
N ASP A 69 -2.66 14.63 1.72
CA ASP A 69 -1.81 15.80 1.49
C ASP A 69 -1.32 16.41 2.82
N VAL A 70 -2.21 16.51 3.81
CA VAL A 70 -1.89 17.01 5.16
C VAL A 70 -0.90 16.10 5.89
N LEU A 71 -0.94 14.79 5.65
CA LEU A 71 -0.10 13.80 6.31
C LEU A 71 1.22 13.52 5.58
N SER A 72 1.35 13.95 4.33
CA SER A 72 2.51 13.67 3.46
C SER A 72 3.87 14.16 3.99
N TYR A 73 3.90 15.09 4.94
CA TYR A 73 5.16 15.52 5.57
C TYR A 73 5.71 14.51 6.59
N LEU A 74 4.90 13.53 6.99
CA LEU A 74 5.29 12.49 7.94
C LEU A 74 6.06 11.37 7.23
N SER A 75 7.08 10.83 7.90
CA SER A 75 7.90 9.71 7.45
C SER A 75 7.82 8.57 8.48
N PRO A 76 6.72 7.80 8.49
CA PRO A 76 6.55 6.74 9.47
C PRO A 76 7.47 5.55 9.18
N SER A 77 7.94 4.86 10.22
CA SER A 77 8.63 3.58 10.04
C SER A 77 7.67 2.45 9.64
N SER A 78 6.44 2.49 10.18
CA SER A 78 5.35 1.57 9.86
C SER A 78 4.10 2.33 9.42
N PHE A 79 3.59 1.98 8.24
CA PHE A 79 2.40 2.56 7.66
C PHE A 79 1.33 1.50 7.46
N VAL A 80 0.10 1.78 7.89
CA VAL A 80 -1.06 0.91 7.69
C VAL A 80 -2.17 1.71 7.03
N LEU A 81 -2.71 1.21 5.93
CA LEU A 81 -3.92 1.73 5.30
C LEU A 81 -5.00 0.66 5.28
N SER A 82 -6.14 0.97 5.89
CA SER A 82 -7.33 0.12 5.89
C SER A 82 -8.43 0.75 5.03
N LEU A 83 -8.94 -0.01 4.06
CA LEU A 83 -9.97 0.41 3.11
C LEU A 83 -11.17 -0.53 3.24
N GLU A 84 -12.32 -0.03 3.70
CA GLU A 84 -13.49 -0.87 4.00
C GLU A 84 -14.79 -0.25 3.48
N ASN A 85 -15.64 -1.04 2.81
CA ASN A 85 -16.99 -0.61 2.42
C ASN A 85 -16.99 0.70 1.61
N LEU A 86 -16.13 0.78 0.58
CA LEU A 86 -15.96 1.96 -0.25
C LEU A 86 -16.84 1.88 -1.51
N VAL A 87 -17.37 3.04 -1.94
CA VAL A 87 -18.29 3.16 -3.09
C VAL A 87 -17.54 3.54 -4.39
N ALA A 88 -16.22 3.74 -4.32
CA ALA A 88 -15.47 4.27 -5.45
C ALA A 88 -15.36 3.28 -6.61
N SER A 89 -15.43 3.82 -7.83
CA SER A 89 -15.22 3.11 -9.08
C SER A 89 -13.78 2.58 -9.24
N LEU A 90 -12.81 3.14 -8.51
CA LEU A 90 -11.39 2.78 -8.59
C LEU A 90 -10.78 2.80 -7.19
N ALA A 91 -10.78 1.67 -6.49
CA ALA A 91 -10.25 1.63 -5.14
C ALA A 91 -8.72 1.84 -5.05
N GLY A 92 -7.98 1.66 -6.15
CA GLY A 92 -6.59 2.10 -6.27
C GLY A 92 -6.40 3.62 -6.10
N ASP A 93 -7.42 4.44 -6.38
CA ASP A 93 -7.33 5.89 -6.20
C ASP A 93 -7.25 6.31 -4.72
N PHE A 94 -7.66 5.44 -3.79
CA PHE A 94 -7.47 5.66 -2.35
C PHE A 94 -6.02 5.48 -1.90
N LEU A 95 -5.12 5.04 -2.78
CA LEU A 95 -3.69 4.99 -2.51
C LEU A 95 -2.97 6.27 -2.98
N LEU A 96 -3.69 7.16 -3.67
CA LEU A 96 -3.13 8.34 -4.28
C LEU A 96 -3.54 9.60 -3.52
N ASP A 97 -2.61 10.54 -3.39
CA ASP A 97 -2.87 11.88 -2.89
C ASP A 97 -3.65 12.74 -3.91
N SER A 98 -3.87 14.03 -3.60
CA SER A 98 -4.55 14.94 -4.53
C SER A 98 -3.75 15.22 -5.81
N GLY A 99 -2.43 15.06 -5.77
CA GLY A 99 -1.53 15.18 -6.90
C GLY A 99 -1.39 13.91 -7.74
N GLY A 100 -2.08 12.82 -7.38
CA GLY A 100 -1.96 11.53 -8.05
C GLY A 100 -0.67 10.77 -7.74
N LYS A 101 0.07 11.18 -6.70
CA LYS A 101 1.25 10.47 -6.21
C LYS A 101 0.84 9.43 -5.17
N LEU A 102 1.65 8.39 -5.02
CA LEU A 102 1.41 7.38 -4.01
C LEU A 102 1.56 7.99 -2.61
N PHE A 103 0.52 7.86 -1.79
CA PHE A 103 0.50 8.39 -0.43
C PHE A 103 1.19 7.46 0.60
N PRO A 104 0.95 6.12 0.59
CA PRO A 104 1.66 5.22 1.49
C PRO A 104 3.18 5.39 1.40
N TYR A 105 3.78 5.73 2.54
CA TYR A 105 5.23 5.89 2.67
C TYR A 105 5.69 5.30 4.00
N GLY A 106 6.84 4.63 4.00
CA GLY A 106 7.44 4.05 5.19
C GLY A 106 8.24 2.79 4.89
N SER A 107 9.04 2.35 5.87
CA SER A 107 9.87 1.15 5.73
C SER A 107 9.07 -0.15 5.75
N SER A 108 7.92 -0.15 6.41
CA SER A 108 6.95 -1.24 6.40
C SER A 108 5.59 -0.69 6.01
N ILE A 109 4.99 -1.21 4.94
CA ILE A 109 3.69 -0.78 4.43
C ILE A 109 2.72 -1.96 4.49
N THR A 110 1.58 -1.76 5.14
CA THR A 110 0.47 -2.71 5.19
C THR A 110 -0.77 -2.11 4.54
N ILE A 111 -1.31 -2.78 3.51
CA ILE A 111 -2.56 -2.40 2.86
C ILE A 111 -3.60 -3.48 3.15
N ILE A 112 -4.71 -3.08 3.76
CA ILE A 112 -5.84 -3.96 4.07
C ILE A 112 -7.04 -3.40 3.32
N ALA A 113 -7.63 -4.20 2.44
CA ALA A 113 -8.82 -3.83 1.69
C ALA A 113 -9.88 -4.93 1.82
N SER A 114 -11.01 -4.59 2.41
CA SER A 114 -12.15 -5.49 2.63
C SER A 114 -13.45 -4.88 2.12
N ASP A 115 -14.37 -5.74 1.69
CA ASP A 115 -15.76 -5.39 1.35
C ASP A 115 -15.90 -4.16 0.43
N ILE A 116 -15.23 -4.16 -0.73
CA ILE A 116 -15.40 -3.08 -1.72
C ILE A 116 -16.70 -3.37 -2.49
N MET A 117 -17.72 -2.52 -2.28
CA MET A 117 -19.11 -2.76 -2.71
C MET A 117 -19.26 -2.99 -4.23
N VAL A 118 -18.36 -2.46 -5.05
CA VAL A 118 -18.46 -2.53 -6.52
C VAL A 118 -17.45 -3.55 -7.04
N ARG A 119 -17.90 -4.81 -7.21
CA ARG A 119 -17.11 -5.86 -7.88
C ARG A 119 -16.91 -5.65 -9.38
N LEU A 120 -17.57 -4.64 -9.97
CA LEU A 120 -17.53 -4.40 -11.41
C LEU A 120 -16.18 -3.85 -11.89
N PHE A 121 -15.38 -3.28 -10.99
CA PHE A 121 -14.05 -2.75 -11.31
C PHE A 121 -13.02 -3.41 -10.40
N SER A 122 -12.45 -4.50 -10.89
CA SER A 122 -11.26 -5.10 -10.29
C SER A 122 -10.10 -4.10 -10.33
N TRP A 123 -9.12 -4.25 -9.42
CA TRP A 123 -7.93 -3.41 -9.40
C TRP A 123 -6.96 -3.74 -10.55
N ASN A 124 -7.43 -4.35 -11.64
CA ASN A 124 -6.61 -4.91 -12.71
C ASN A 124 -5.75 -3.87 -13.45
N HIS A 125 -6.01 -2.59 -13.24
CA HIS A 125 -5.23 -1.47 -13.79
C HIS A 125 -4.22 -0.89 -12.80
N PHE A 126 -4.20 -1.34 -11.55
CA PHE A 126 -3.33 -0.83 -10.50
C PHE A 126 -2.45 -1.95 -9.97
N PRO A 127 -1.25 -2.17 -10.55
CA PRO A 127 -0.31 -3.19 -10.06
C PRO A 127 0.25 -2.77 -8.71
N LEU A 128 -0.44 -3.19 -7.64
CA LEU A 128 -0.29 -2.64 -6.31
C LEU A 128 1.15 -2.75 -5.81
N LEU A 129 1.76 -3.92 -5.94
CA LEU A 129 3.10 -4.17 -5.43
C LEU A 129 4.15 -3.32 -6.16
N SER A 130 4.10 -3.29 -7.49
CA SER A 130 5.00 -2.46 -8.30
C SER A 130 4.83 -0.97 -8.01
N LYS A 131 3.61 -0.50 -7.70
CA LYS A 131 3.35 0.89 -7.34
C LYS A 131 3.91 1.24 -5.97
N LEU A 132 3.73 0.37 -4.98
CA LEU A 132 4.25 0.54 -3.61
C LEU A 132 5.78 0.54 -3.59
N ALA A 133 6.41 -0.45 -4.23
CA ALA A 133 7.87 -0.51 -4.36
C ALA A 133 8.39 0.70 -5.16
N GLY A 134 7.70 1.06 -6.25
CA GLY A 134 7.98 2.20 -7.13
C GLY A 134 7.96 3.56 -6.47
N GLY A 135 6.99 3.79 -5.57
CA GLY A 135 6.75 5.09 -4.97
C GLY A 135 7.42 5.32 -3.62
N CYS A 136 8.02 4.29 -3.01
CA CYS A 136 8.65 4.38 -1.70
C CYS A 136 10.08 3.83 -1.74
N ASN A 137 11.08 4.71 -1.73
CA ASN A 137 12.50 4.34 -1.80
C ASN A 137 13.06 3.74 -0.49
N VAL A 138 12.30 3.80 0.60
CA VAL A 138 12.70 3.27 1.92
C VAL A 138 11.95 1.99 2.28
N VAL A 139 11.09 1.47 1.39
CA VAL A 139 10.27 0.29 1.72
C VAL A 139 11.13 -0.98 1.75
N HIS A 140 10.97 -1.74 2.82
CA HIS A 140 11.61 -3.04 3.05
C HIS A 140 10.57 -4.15 3.20
N THR A 141 9.41 -3.84 3.77
CA THR A 141 8.35 -4.83 4.00
C THR A 141 7.05 -4.33 3.40
N ILE A 142 6.39 -5.19 2.61
CA ILE A 142 5.05 -4.94 2.08
C ILE A 142 4.14 -6.09 2.50
N HIS A 143 3.04 -5.76 3.17
CA HIS A 143 1.96 -6.68 3.49
C HIS A 143 0.69 -6.22 2.77
N VAL A 144 0.07 -7.11 2.01
CA VAL A 144 -1.19 -6.86 1.34
C VAL A 144 -2.21 -7.89 1.77
N GLU A 145 -3.35 -7.41 2.27
CA GLU A 145 -4.55 -8.19 2.48
C GLU A 145 -5.71 -7.58 1.69
N ALA A 146 -5.88 -8.02 0.44
CA ALA A 146 -6.81 -7.41 -0.50
C ALA A 146 -7.31 -8.42 -1.55
N PRO A 147 -8.50 -9.03 -1.34
CA PRO A 147 -9.04 -10.08 -2.21
C PRO A 147 -9.16 -9.69 -3.68
N MET A 148 -9.45 -8.42 -3.95
CA MET A 148 -9.72 -7.92 -5.30
C MET A 148 -8.54 -7.15 -5.92
N ALA A 149 -7.37 -7.14 -5.25
CA ALA A 149 -6.22 -6.37 -5.71
C ALA A 149 -5.40 -7.15 -6.74
N SER A 150 -5.15 -6.53 -7.90
CA SER A 150 -4.11 -7.00 -8.81
C SER A 150 -2.74 -6.65 -8.22
N ILE A 151 -1.95 -7.68 -7.91
CA ILE A 151 -0.66 -7.49 -7.24
C ILE A 151 0.41 -7.05 -8.24
N ILE A 152 0.46 -7.68 -9.42
CA ILE A 152 1.48 -7.45 -10.45
C ILE A 152 0.81 -7.15 -11.80
N ALA A 153 1.39 -6.23 -12.57
CA ALA A 153 0.94 -6.00 -13.95
C ALA A 153 1.54 -7.08 -14.85
N SER A 154 0.69 -7.94 -15.42
CA SER A 154 1.06 -9.01 -16.36
C SER A 154 1.93 -8.55 -17.55
N ARG A 155 1.92 -7.25 -17.88
CA ARG A 155 2.65 -6.67 -19.02
C ARG A 155 4.00 -6.02 -18.67
N ARG A 156 4.42 -5.93 -17.41
CA ARG A 156 5.64 -5.19 -17.02
C ARG A 156 6.49 -5.96 -15.98
N ARG A 157 7.11 -7.05 -16.42
CA ARG A 157 8.00 -7.90 -15.60
C ARG A 157 9.19 -7.13 -14.99
N ASP A 158 9.63 -6.05 -15.62
CA ASP A 158 10.84 -5.33 -15.19
C ASP A 158 10.62 -4.36 -14.00
N SER A 159 9.37 -4.14 -13.58
CA SER A 159 9.07 -3.09 -12.60
C SER A 159 9.60 -3.35 -11.19
N LEU A 160 9.72 -4.61 -10.77
CA LEU A 160 10.21 -4.94 -9.42
C LEU A 160 11.73 -4.90 -9.30
N LYS A 161 12.47 -5.10 -10.41
CA LYS A 161 13.94 -5.11 -10.45
C LYS A 161 14.59 -3.78 -10.04
N ALA A 162 13.82 -2.69 -10.03
CA ALA A 162 14.28 -1.36 -9.66
C ALA A 162 14.35 -1.11 -8.14
N HIS A 163 13.96 -2.08 -7.30
CA HIS A 163 13.74 -1.85 -5.86
C HIS A 163 14.59 -2.76 -4.97
N PRO A 164 15.91 -2.48 -4.83
CA PRO A 164 16.82 -3.33 -4.06
C PRO A 164 16.57 -3.31 -2.55
N SER A 165 15.82 -2.33 -2.03
CA SER A 165 15.51 -2.22 -0.60
C SER A 165 14.42 -3.18 -0.14
N LEU A 166 13.56 -3.66 -1.06
CA LEU A 166 12.45 -4.53 -0.72
C LEU A 166 13.01 -5.89 -0.25
N ARG A 167 12.56 -6.35 0.91
CA ARG A 167 13.08 -7.54 1.60
C ARG A 167 12.00 -8.58 1.89
N ASN A 168 10.83 -8.13 2.32
CA ASN A 168 9.76 -9.01 2.78
C ASN A 168 8.47 -8.68 2.04
N ILE A 169 7.84 -9.69 1.43
CA ILE A 169 6.52 -9.56 0.83
C ILE A 169 5.59 -10.57 1.47
N ARG A 170 4.45 -10.10 1.98
CA ARG A 170 3.39 -10.94 2.50
C ARG A 170 2.08 -10.65 1.78
N LEU A 171 1.51 -11.67 1.17
CA LEU A 171 0.24 -11.61 0.44
C LEU A 171 -0.76 -12.52 1.14
N LYS A 172 -1.85 -11.94 1.64
CA LYS A 172 -2.87 -12.66 2.41
C LYS A 172 -4.24 -12.43 1.82
N HIS A 173 -5.01 -13.49 1.60
CA HIS A 173 -6.34 -13.39 0.99
C HIS A 173 -6.32 -12.55 -0.30
N CYS A 174 -5.31 -12.72 -1.16
CA CYS A 174 -5.21 -12.02 -2.44
C CYS A 174 -5.77 -12.93 -3.54
N ASP A 175 -7.10 -12.96 -3.68
CA ASP A 175 -7.79 -13.91 -4.57
C ASP A 175 -7.55 -13.65 -6.06
N GLU A 176 -7.15 -12.44 -6.44
CA GLU A 176 -6.74 -12.09 -7.81
C GLU A 176 -5.25 -12.37 -8.09
N LEU A 177 -4.49 -12.89 -7.12
CA LEU A 177 -3.10 -13.32 -7.34
C LEU A 177 -3.10 -14.56 -8.22
N THR A 178 -2.42 -14.50 -9.38
CA THR A 178 -2.35 -15.63 -10.32
C THR A 178 -1.08 -16.47 -10.12
N GLU A 179 -1.09 -17.71 -10.58
CA GLU A 179 0.10 -18.58 -10.57
C GLU A 179 1.29 -17.92 -11.32
N THR A 180 1.02 -17.23 -12.42
CA THR A 180 2.02 -16.45 -13.16
C THR A 180 2.62 -15.32 -12.32
N ASP A 181 1.82 -14.66 -11.47
CA ASP A 181 2.34 -13.63 -10.56
C ASP A 181 3.27 -14.24 -9.51
N VAL A 182 2.93 -15.43 -8.99
CA VAL A 182 3.78 -16.18 -8.05
C VAL A 182 5.10 -16.57 -8.71
N GLU A 183 5.09 -17.04 -9.96
CA GLU A 183 6.31 -17.35 -10.71
C GLU A 183 7.19 -16.11 -10.96
N VAL A 184 6.57 -14.97 -11.25
CA VAL A 184 7.28 -13.68 -11.42
C VAL A 184 7.92 -13.25 -10.11
N LEU A 185 7.22 -13.38 -8.98
CA LEU A 185 7.80 -13.14 -7.66
C LEU A 185 8.95 -14.11 -7.40
N ALA A 186 8.75 -15.41 -7.53
CA ALA A 186 9.81 -16.39 -7.29
C ALA A 186 11.06 -16.12 -8.13
N THR A 187 10.89 -15.76 -9.40
CA THR A 187 12.01 -15.36 -10.27
C THR A 187 12.70 -14.09 -9.77
N TYR A 188 11.94 -13.07 -9.39
CA TYR A 188 12.48 -11.83 -8.83
C TYR A 188 13.28 -12.09 -7.53
N PHE A 189 12.76 -12.94 -6.65
CA PHE A 189 13.42 -13.31 -5.39
C PHE A 189 14.71 -14.12 -5.62
N ARG A 190 14.70 -15.05 -6.56
CA ARG A 190 15.91 -15.81 -6.92
C ARG A 190 17.00 -14.94 -7.53
N ASP A 191 16.62 -14.05 -8.46
CA ASP A 191 17.57 -13.17 -9.17
C ASP A 191 18.24 -12.14 -8.22
N ALA A 192 17.72 -11.91 -7.01
CA ALA A 192 18.23 -10.93 -6.06
C ALA A 192 19.36 -11.43 -5.14
N GLU A 193 19.69 -12.73 -5.17
CA GLU A 193 20.69 -13.37 -4.31
C GLU A 193 22.08 -12.76 -4.39
N ASP A 194 22.49 -12.25 -5.56
CA ASP A 194 23.88 -11.87 -5.82
C ASP A 194 24.30 -10.52 -5.21
N SER A 195 23.39 -9.71 -4.64
CA SER A 195 23.75 -8.33 -4.28
C SER A 195 22.97 -7.63 -3.16
N THR A 196 22.58 -8.34 -2.08
CA THR A 196 21.92 -7.83 -0.83
C THR A 196 20.38 -7.90 -0.76
N GLY A 197 19.69 -8.59 -1.67
CA GLY A 197 18.24 -8.49 -1.81
C GLY A 197 17.43 -9.72 -1.37
N LEU A 198 16.35 -9.43 -0.63
CA LEU A 198 15.18 -10.26 -0.32
C LEU A 198 15.35 -11.42 0.69
N ASP A 199 14.60 -11.29 1.80
CA ASP A 199 14.63 -12.16 2.97
C ASP A 199 13.44 -13.14 3.00
N SER A 200 12.21 -12.71 2.66
CA SER A 200 11.03 -13.60 2.73
C SER A 200 9.88 -13.27 1.77
N LEU A 201 9.20 -14.33 1.29
CA LEU A 201 7.94 -14.29 0.55
C LEU A 201 6.90 -15.18 1.26
N GLU A 202 5.80 -14.56 1.69
CA GLU A 202 4.68 -15.24 2.34
C GLU A 202 3.41 -15.18 1.46
N ILE A 203 2.80 -16.33 1.17
CA ILE A 203 1.49 -16.42 0.47
C ILE A 203 0.49 -17.18 1.33
N ILE A 204 -0.56 -16.50 1.82
CA ILE A 204 -1.48 -17.02 2.82
C ILE A 204 -2.94 -16.92 2.32
N SER A 205 -3.60 -18.06 2.15
CA SER A 205 -5.02 -18.19 1.84
C SER A 205 -5.46 -17.42 0.59
N CYS A 206 -4.66 -17.48 -0.48
CA CYS A 206 -4.97 -16.92 -1.80
C CYS A 206 -5.62 -18.00 -2.68
N ARG A 207 -6.90 -17.84 -3.03
CA ARG A 207 -7.71 -18.93 -3.62
C ARG A 207 -7.36 -19.33 -5.05
N ALA A 208 -6.76 -18.43 -5.82
CA ALA A 208 -6.46 -18.67 -7.23
C ALA A 208 -5.12 -19.38 -7.47
N ILE A 209 -4.42 -19.78 -6.41
CA ILE A 209 -3.13 -20.47 -6.49
C ILE A 209 -3.30 -21.95 -6.13
N SER A 210 -2.87 -22.85 -7.02
CA SER A 210 -2.86 -24.28 -6.71
C SER A 210 -1.71 -24.66 -5.77
N GLU A 211 -1.93 -25.71 -4.97
CA GLU A 211 -0.91 -26.32 -4.10
C GLU A 211 0.35 -26.72 -4.89
N ARG A 212 0.17 -27.22 -6.12
CA ARG A 212 1.27 -27.60 -7.02
C ARG A 212 2.25 -26.44 -7.25
N VAL A 213 1.74 -25.24 -7.53
CA VAL A 213 2.58 -24.06 -7.77
C VAL A 213 3.28 -23.59 -6.49
N LEU A 214 2.65 -23.74 -5.33
CA LEU A 214 3.27 -23.41 -4.04
C LEU A 214 4.43 -24.37 -3.73
N LEU A 215 4.26 -25.68 -3.91
CA LEU A 215 5.32 -26.67 -3.74
C LEU A 215 6.49 -26.43 -4.69
N GLU A 216 6.22 -26.19 -5.97
CA GLU A 216 7.27 -25.87 -6.96
C GLU A 216 8.00 -24.55 -6.64
N THR A 217 7.34 -23.62 -5.94
CA THR A 217 7.94 -22.36 -5.50
C THR A 217 8.79 -22.56 -4.25
N GLU A 218 8.35 -23.40 -3.31
CA GLU A 218 9.11 -23.83 -2.14
C GLU A 218 10.40 -24.55 -2.54
N ASP A 219 10.34 -25.47 -3.50
CA ASP A 219 11.53 -26.16 -4.04
C ASP A 219 12.57 -25.16 -4.61
N LYS A 220 12.11 -24.02 -5.13
CA LYS A 220 12.98 -22.97 -5.72
C LYS A 220 13.55 -22.01 -4.69
N LEU A 221 12.77 -21.65 -3.67
CA LEU A 221 13.09 -20.56 -2.73
C LEU A 221 13.56 -21.04 -1.36
N GLY A 222 13.28 -22.30 -1.02
CA GLY A 222 13.60 -22.90 0.28
C GLY A 222 12.88 -22.24 1.44
N ASP A 223 13.60 -22.02 2.53
CA ASP A 223 13.14 -21.43 3.79
C ASP A 223 12.65 -19.98 3.68
N ARG A 224 13.02 -19.27 2.61
CA ARG A 224 12.55 -17.91 2.32
C ARG A 224 11.11 -17.86 1.82
N PHE A 225 10.52 -19.00 1.49
CA PHE A 225 9.12 -19.08 1.07
C PHE A 225 8.28 -19.77 2.13
N THR A 226 7.22 -19.10 2.57
CA THR A 226 6.24 -19.67 3.49
C THR A 226 4.86 -19.55 2.86
N TRP A 227 4.09 -20.64 2.90
CA TRP A 227 2.75 -20.63 2.34
C TRP A 227 1.74 -21.37 3.22
N ARG A 228 0.47 -21.01 3.06
CA ARG A 228 -0.67 -21.68 3.69
C ARG A 228 -1.91 -21.48 2.81
N LEU A 229 -2.68 -22.54 2.57
CA LEU A 229 -3.98 -22.47 1.90
C LEU A 229 -5.10 -22.12 2.89
#